data_AF-A0A7J6CK14-F1
#
_entry.id   AF-A0A7J6CK14-F1
#
_cell.length_a   1.000
_cell.length_b   1.000
_cell.length_c   1.000
_cell.angle_alpha   90.00
_cell.angle_beta   90.00
_cell.angle_gamma   90.00
#
_symmetry.space_group_name_H-M   'P 1'
#
loop_
_entity.id
_entity.type
_entity.pdbx_description
1 polymer ?
#
loop_
_entity_poly.entity_id
_entity_poly.type
_entity_poly.pdbx_seq_one_letter_code
_entity_poly.pdbx_strand_id
1 'polypeptide(L)'
;MSWPRSGMVLDQILPTFGPNHHKGIHIWSGAGPVLVQIWKNRIHAGDVVWPIITEKDCNGTQQSPIDIVTANVQANTNLTAFTFTGYSDGVNFEIKNTGRTIKVTFDDQKMHVEGGDLPGLFASTQFHLHWGNGSAAPGSEHSANGKRYPMELHIVNQAKHNGSASVFAVLGIFIEASNDTGKPESWKTLTSYLAKIANAGDKTHVSDKLTMDDLLPGVDRTKYYRYLGSLTIPNCNGVIWTIFKDPIKVSQNLIDLFTTTVFTTTTNSPLMTNTFRGVQPINGRIVMSQVAGPKTTDLIKPTSGTKTTGFVGNAVTGLIKSTSGITTTSLTKLTSTATNPSLALSFLLSVVLLYCILPL
;
A
#
# COMPACT_ATOMS: atom_id res chain seq x y z
N MET A 1 -57.28 5.88 1.03
CA MET A 1 -56.43 4.69 1.30
C MET A 1 -55.03 5.18 1.61
N SER A 2 -54.73 5.24 2.90
CA SER A 2 -53.45 5.67 3.48
C SER A 2 -52.72 4.44 4.00
N TRP A 3 -51.49 4.21 3.54
CA TRP A 3 -50.56 3.26 4.15
C TRP A 3 -49.62 3.99 5.12
N PRO A 4 -49.24 3.40 6.26
CA PRO A 4 -48.58 4.13 7.34
C PRO A 4 -47.06 4.21 7.15
N ARG A 5 -46.49 5.37 7.52
CA ARG A 5 -45.06 5.55 7.78
C ARG A 5 -44.72 4.81 9.09
N SER A 6 -43.92 3.75 9.04
CA SER A 6 -43.18 3.32 10.23
C SER A 6 -41.93 4.21 10.36
N GLY A 7 -42.01 5.24 11.19
CA GLY A 7 -40.82 5.87 11.72
C GLY A 7 -40.23 4.97 12.79
N MET A 8 -38.99 4.51 12.61
CA MET A 8 -38.21 3.98 13.74
C MET A 8 -37.67 5.18 14.53
N VAL A 9 -37.93 5.14 15.84
CA VAL A 9 -37.51 6.13 16.83
C VAL A 9 -35.99 6.06 17.00
N LEU A 10 -35.32 7.20 16.83
CA LEU A 10 -33.86 7.35 16.95
C LEU A 10 -33.42 7.43 18.42
N ASP A 11 -33.65 6.35 19.19
CA ASP A 11 -33.21 6.25 20.59
C ASP A 11 -32.46 4.93 20.89
N GLN A 12 -31.95 4.22 19.88
CA GLN A 12 -31.20 2.95 20.09
C GLN A 12 -29.74 2.94 19.60
N ILE A 13 -29.12 4.08 19.33
CA ILE A 13 -27.69 4.12 18.93
C ILE A 13 -26.91 5.19 19.69
N LEU A 14 -26.93 5.20 21.02
CA LEU A 14 -25.92 5.90 21.83
C LEU A 14 -25.78 5.21 23.21
N PRO A 15 -24.60 4.68 23.60
CA PRO A 15 -24.32 4.48 25.01
C PRO A 15 -24.09 5.85 25.66
N THR A 16 -25.05 6.21 26.51
CA THR A 16 -25.01 7.16 27.63
C THR A 16 -23.66 7.84 27.92
N PHE A 17 -23.56 9.14 27.63
CA PHE A 17 -22.67 10.05 28.36
C PHE A 17 -23.53 10.90 29.31
N GLY A 18 -23.08 11.02 30.57
CA GLY A 18 -23.83 11.55 31.70
C GLY A 18 -24.23 13.03 31.61
N PRO A 19 -25.08 13.49 32.54
CA PRO A 19 -25.75 14.78 32.44
C PRO A 19 -24.79 15.86 32.89
N ASN A 20 -24.39 16.77 32.00
CA ASN A 20 -24.24 18.19 32.31
C ASN A 20 -23.93 18.98 31.04
N HIS A 21 -24.63 20.11 30.89
CA HIS A 21 -24.57 21.11 29.82
C HIS A 21 -25.49 20.91 28.61
N HIS A 22 -26.80 20.84 28.87
CA HIS A 22 -27.77 21.43 27.94
C HIS A 22 -27.71 22.96 28.04
N LYS A 23 -27.13 23.63 27.04
CA LYS A 23 -27.55 24.98 26.64
C LYS A 23 -27.53 25.10 25.12
N GLY A 24 -28.74 25.05 24.55
CA GLY A 24 -29.15 25.81 23.37
C GLY A 24 -28.60 25.34 22.02
N ILE A 25 -29.25 24.35 21.41
CA ILE A 25 -29.28 24.25 19.94
C ILE A 25 -30.75 24.39 19.53
N HIS A 26 -31.13 25.60 19.10
CA HIS A 26 -32.30 25.78 18.26
C HIS A 26 -31.90 25.36 16.84
N ILE A 27 -32.43 24.23 16.37
CA ILE A 27 -32.26 23.78 14.98
C ILE A 27 -33.32 24.51 14.15
N TRP A 28 -32.93 25.56 13.42
CA TRP A 28 -33.73 26.06 12.31
C TRP A 28 -33.48 25.17 11.10
N SER A 29 -34.55 24.60 10.54
CA SER A 29 -34.51 23.88 9.27
C SER A 29 -34.26 24.86 8.12
N GLY A 30 -33.00 25.02 7.75
CA GLY A 30 -32.57 25.78 6.58
C GLY A 30 -31.28 25.20 6.05
N ALA A 31 -31.38 24.33 5.05
CA ALA A 31 -30.23 23.81 4.34
C ALA A 31 -29.45 24.98 3.71
N GLY A 32 -28.21 25.20 4.16
CA GLY A 32 -27.33 26.25 3.66
C GLY A 32 -25.85 25.92 3.87
N PRO A 33 -24.94 26.54 3.08
CA PRO A 33 -23.52 26.15 2.90
C PRO A 33 -22.64 26.26 4.16
N VAL A 34 -23.14 26.87 5.23
CA VAL A 34 -22.40 27.09 6.48
C VAL A 34 -22.11 25.78 7.22
N LEU A 35 -23.03 24.80 7.18
CA LEU A 35 -22.84 23.49 7.81
C LEU A 35 -21.76 22.65 7.11
N VAL A 36 -21.65 22.77 5.78
CA VAL A 36 -20.65 22.05 4.97
C VAL A 36 -19.23 22.53 5.27
N GLN A 37 -19.06 23.83 5.55
CA GLN A 37 -17.74 24.41 5.81
C GLN A 37 -17.19 24.02 7.20
N ILE A 38 -18.05 23.91 8.21
CA ILE A 38 -17.66 23.52 9.58
C ILE A 38 -17.24 22.04 9.64
N TRP A 39 -17.82 21.17 8.80
CA TRP A 39 -17.52 19.73 8.76
C TRP A 39 -16.25 19.36 7.98
N LYS A 40 -15.78 20.22 7.06
CA LYS A 40 -14.52 20.00 6.32
C LYS A 40 -13.26 20.16 7.17
N ASN A 41 -13.35 20.84 8.31
CA ASN A 41 -12.20 21.27 9.13
C ASN A 41 -11.94 20.40 10.37
N ARG A 42 -12.64 19.28 10.56
CA ARG A 42 -12.30 18.32 11.63
C ARG A 42 -11.75 17.02 11.05
N ILE A 43 -10.44 16.84 11.25
CA ILE A 43 -9.66 15.63 10.92
C ILE A 43 -10.25 14.36 11.60
N HIS A 44 -11.06 14.52 12.64
CA HIS A 44 -11.69 13.42 13.39
C HIS A 44 -13.00 12.88 12.80
N ALA A 45 -13.46 13.36 11.64
CA ALA A 45 -14.69 12.84 11.00
C ALA A 45 -14.45 11.67 10.02
N GLY A 46 -13.20 11.23 9.84
CA GLY A 46 -12.76 10.40 8.70
C GLY A 46 -13.51 9.08 8.49
N ASP A 47 -13.75 8.29 9.53
CA ASP A 47 -14.25 6.92 9.34
C ASP A 47 -15.78 6.83 9.25
N VAL A 48 -16.49 7.72 9.95
CA VAL A 48 -17.97 7.66 10.04
C VAL A 48 -18.64 8.52 8.97
N VAL A 49 -17.94 9.52 8.42
CA VAL A 49 -18.58 10.58 7.62
C VAL A 49 -18.25 10.48 6.13
N TRP A 50 -17.17 9.80 5.72
CA TRP A 50 -16.93 9.53 4.29
C TRP A 50 -18.01 8.68 3.63
N PRO A 51 -18.56 7.64 4.29
CA PRO A 51 -19.71 6.93 3.75
C PRO A 51 -20.94 7.83 3.57
N ILE A 52 -21.04 8.96 4.29
CA ILE A 52 -22.18 9.89 4.25
C ILE A 52 -21.99 10.97 3.18
N ILE A 53 -20.75 11.46 2.97
CA ILE A 53 -20.45 12.53 2.00
C ILE A 53 -20.18 11.99 0.59
N THR A 54 -19.72 10.75 0.48
CA THR A 54 -19.35 10.08 -0.78
C THR A 54 -19.96 8.67 -0.84
N GLU A 55 -21.28 8.58 -0.62
CA GLU A 55 -22.06 7.33 -0.48
C GLU A 55 -21.80 6.29 -1.58
N LYS A 56 -21.58 6.73 -2.83
CA LYS A 56 -21.48 5.82 -3.97
C LYS A 56 -20.21 4.96 -3.97
N ASP A 57 -19.07 5.51 -3.56
CA ASP A 57 -17.76 4.87 -3.76
C ASP A 57 -17.07 4.51 -2.43
N CYS A 58 -17.36 5.24 -1.34
CA CYS A 58 -16.72 5.04 -0.04
C CYS A 58 -17.50 4.16 0.93
N ASN A 59 -18.72 3.75 0.60
CA ASN A 59 -19.54 2.79 1.36
C ASN A 59 -19.48 1.36 0.79
N GLY A 60 -18.53 1.10 -0.12
CA GLY A 60 -18.34 -0.22 -0.71
C GLY A 60 -17.78 -1.25 0.29
N THR A 61 -17.91 -2.54 -0.02
CA THR A 61 -17.38 -3.63 0.82
C THR A 61 -15.87 -3.86 0.64
N GLN A 62 -15.23 -3.17 -0.31
CA GLN A 62 -13.82 -3.37 -0.67
C GLN A 62 -12.93 -2.18 -0.32
N GLN A 63 -13.20 -1.51 0.81
CA GLN A 63 -12.46 -0.32 1.24
C GLN A 63 -11.09 -0.65 1.85
N SER A 64 -10.21 0.34 1.82
CA SER A 64 -8.88 0.33 2.46
C SER A 64 -8.78 1.46 3.51
N PRO A 65 -7.85 1.37 4.47
CA PRO A 65 -6.89 0.28 4.70
C PRO A 65 -7.53 -0.93 5.39
N ILE A 66 -6.77 -2.01 5.57
CA ILE A 66 -7.21 -3.23 6.29
C ILE A 66 -6.17 -3.67 7.32
N ASP A 67 -6.60 -4.48 8.29
CA ASP A 67 -5.67 -5.30 9.08
C ASP A 67 -5.30 -6.57 8.30
N ILE A 68 -4.00 -6.80 8.13
CA ILE A 68 -3.46 -8.00 7.48
C ILE A 68 -3.26 -9.07 8.55
N VAL A 69 -4.22 -9.97 8.67
CA VAL A 69 -4.12 -11.15 9.52
C VAL A 69 -3.25 -12.19 8.81
N THR A 70 -1.97 -12.28 9.21
CA THR A 70 -0.96 -13.04 8.46
C THR A 70 -1.24 -14.53 8.41
N ALA A 71 -1.97 -15.07 9.40
CA ALA A 71 -2.41 -16.46 9.43
C ALA A 71 -3.42 -16.81 8.31
N ASN A 72 -4.13 -15.80 7.78
CA ASN A 72 -5.15 -15.97 6.74
C ASN A 72 -4.60 -15.64 5.33
N VAL A 73 -3.33 -15.26 5.22
CA VAL A 73 -2.72 -14.88 3.95
C VAL A 73 -2.51 -16.12 3.09
N GLN A 74 -3.01 -16.06 1.85
CA GLN A 74 -2.90 -17.14 0.89
C GLN A 74 -1.64 -17.01 0.04
N ALA A 75 -0.99 -18.13 -0.22
CA ALA A 75 0.17 -18.15 -1.10
C ALA A 75 -0.26 -17.99 -2.57
N ASN A 76 0.46 -17.19 -3.34
CA ASN A 76 0.24 -16.99 -4.77
C ASN A 76 1.60 -17.00 -5.50
N THR A 77 1.78 -17.97 -6.40
CA THR A 77 3.00 -18.17 -7.19
C THR A 77 3.23 -17.10 -8.26
N ASN A 78 2.19 -16.39 -8.67
CA ASN A 78 2.29 -15.32 -9.68
C ASN A 78 2.88 -14.03 -9.09
N LEU A 79 2.82 -13.87 -7.76
CA LEU A 79 3.47 -12.76 -7.07
C LEU A 79 4.99 -12.96 -7.12
N THR A 80 5.64 -12.17 -7.95
CA THR A 80 7.07 -12.24 -8.27
C THR A 80 7.76 -10.90 -7.95
N ALA A 81 9.03 -10.74 -8.32
CA ALA A 81 9.72 -9.48 -8.14
C ALA A 81 9.08 -8.35 -8.98
N PHE A 82 9.16 -7.14 -8.46
CA PHE A 82 8.90 -5.93 -9.23
C PHE A 82 10.16 -5.49 -9.96
N THR A 83 9.97 -4.79 -11.08
CA THR A 83 10.99 -3.95 -11.71
C THR A 83 10.68 -2.49 -11.36
N PHE A 84 11.65 -1.81 -10.75
CA PHE A 84 11.58 -0.38 -10.43
C PHE A 84 12.49 0.38 -11.38
N THR A 85 11.95 1.30 -12.16
CA THR A 85 12.74 2.15 -13.07
C THR A 85 12.72 3.59 -12.58
N GLY A 86 13.88 4.24 -12.59
CA GLY A 86 14.06 5.64 -12.19
C GLY A 86 14.09 5.88 -10.68
N TYR A 87 13.96 4.84 -9.85
CA TYR A 87 13.96 4.97 -8.38
C TYR A 87 15.34 5.33 -7.81
N SER A 88 16.41 4.94 -8.52
CA SER A 88 17.81 5.25 -8.20
C SER A 88 18.29 6.56 -8.80
N ASP A 89 17.46 7.23 -9.60
CA ASP A 89 17.88 8.46 -10.28
C ASP A 89 17.75 9.63 -9.31
N GLY A 90 18.73 10.54 -9.32
CA GLY A 90 18.63 11.80 -8.58
C GLY A 90 17.57 12.68 -9.23
N VAL A 91 16.50 12.99 -8.49
CA VAL A 91 15.36 13.74 -9.05
C VAL A 91 15.12 15.00 -8.24
N ASN A 92 14.79 16.09 -8.94
CA ASN A 92 14.30 17.30 -8.31
C ASN A 92 12.82 17.10 -7.96
N PHE A 93 12.55 16.82 -6.69
CA PHE A 93 11.21 16.55 -6.19
C PHE A 93 10.52 17.84 -5.74
N GLU A 94 9.25 18.06 -6.12
CA GLU A 94 8.41 19.06 -5.44
C GLU A 94 7.83 18.41 -4.18
N ILE A 95 8.20 18.93 -3.01
CA ILE A 95 7.61 18.58 -1.72
C ILE A 95 6.59 19.64 -1.31
N LYS A 96 5.40 19.21 -0.89
CA LYS A 96 4.26 20.08 -0.60
C LYS A 96 3.52 19.64 0.66
N ASN A 97 3.17 20.60 1.49
CA ASN A 97 2.14 20.41 2.52
C ASN A 97 0.76 20.63 1.89
N THR A 98 -0.08 19.59 1.91
CA THR A 98 -1.43 19.64 1.32
C THR A 98 -2.51 20.10 2.28
N GLY A 99 -2.16 20.36 3.55
CA GLY A 99 -3.09 20.53 4.67
C GLY A 99 -3.62 19.22 5.26
N ARG A 100 -3.31 18.07 4.64
CA ARG A 100 -3.73 16.73 5.07
C ARG A 100 -2.61 15.70 5.14
N THR A 101 -1.57 15.90 4.35
CA THR A 101 -0.38 15.06 4.26
C THR A 101 0.77 15.87 3.68
N ILE A 102 2.00 15.38 3.83
CA ILE A 102 3.15 15.81 3.04
C ILE A 102 3.23 14.93 1.80
N LYS A 103 3.17 15.57 0.64
CA LYS A 103 3.20 14.92 -0.66
C LYS A 103 4.46 15.32 -1.43
N VAL A 104 5.10 14.35 -2.05
CA VAL A 104 6.19 14.54 -3.01
C VAL A 104 5.73 14.09 -4.38
N THR A 105 5.93 14.93 -5.40
CA THR A 105 5.52 14.63 -6.78
C THR A 105 6.73 14.25 -7.64
N PHE A 106 6.54 13.25 -8.51
CA PHE A 106 7.57 12.72 -9.41
C PHE A 106 7.36 13.14 -10.86
N ASP A 107 8.40 12.98 -11.68
CA ASP A 107 8.29 12.97 -13.14
C ASP A 107 7.77 11.59 -13.59
N ASP A 108 6.47 11.53 -13.89
CA ASP A 108 5.74 10.30 -14.27
C ASP A 108 6.15 9.72 -15.64
N GLN A 109 7.03 10.43 -16.37
CA GLN A 109 7.65 9.90 -17.58
C GLN A 109 8.92 9.11 -17.29
N LYS A 110 9.57 9.35 -16.15
CA LYS A 110 10.86 8.73 -15.80
C LYS A 110 10.73 7.61 -14.78
N MET A 111 9.72 7.67 -13.90
CA MET A 111 9.58 6.74 -12.80
C MET A 111 8.40 5.80 -13.01
N HIS A 112 8.63 4.50 -12.96
CA HIS A 112 7.58 3.50 -13.16
C HIS A 112 7.87 2.18 -12.44
N VAL A 113 6.80 1.40 -12.26
CA VAL A 113 6.84 0.05 -11.70
C VAL A 113 6.08 -0.93 -12.58
N GLU A 114 6.60 -2.15 -12.67
CA GLU A 114 5.96 -3.28 -13.35
C GLU A 114 6.37 -4.60 -12.66
N GLY A 115 5.78 -5.72 -13.08
CA GLY A 115 6.01 -7.01 -12.43
C GLY A 115 5.19 -7.18 -11.16
N GLY A 116 5.54 -8.18 -10.35
CA GLY A 116 4.80 -8.49 -9.12
C GLY A 116 3.31 -8.79 -9.33
N ASP A 117 2.92 -9.32 -10.50
CA ASP A 117 1.54 -9.56 -10.93
C ASP A 117 0.69 -8.27 -11.11
N LEU A 118 1.33 -7.15 -11.46
CA LEU A 118 0.61 -5.99 -11.99
C LEU A 118 0.24 -6.24 -13.47
N PRO A 119 -0.93 -5.75 -13.94
CA PRO A 119 -1.44 -6.01 -15.30
C PRO A 119 -0.65 -5.30 -16.41
N GLY A 120 0.40 -4.55 -16.06
CA GLY A 120 1.22 -3.81 -17.00
C GLY A 120 2.13 -2.80 -16.30
N LEU A 121 2.51 -1.77 -17.05
CA LEU A 121 3.38 -0.69 -16.59
C LEU A 121 2.57 0.41 -15.90
N PHE A 122 2.97 0.77 -14.69
CA PHE A 122 2.36 1.86 -13.91
C PHE A 122 3.37 2.99 -13.70
N ALA A 123 3.01 4.20 -14.09
CA ALA A 123 3.80 5.40 -13.83
C ALA A 123 3.73 5.75 -12.34
N SER A 124 4.86 5.93 -11.67
CA SER A 124 4.91 6.46 -10.31
C SER A 124 4.70 7.98 -10.37
N THR A 125 3.63 8.48 -9.75
CA THR A 125 3.23 9.89 -9.87
C THR A 125 3.58 10.72 -8.64
N GLN A 126 3.49 10.11 -7.45
CA GLN A 126 3.76 10.77 -6.18
C GLN A 126 3.99 9.74 -5.06
N PHE A 127 4.61 10.20 -3.98
CA PHE A 127 4.41 9.56 -2.67
C PHE A 127 3.84 10.55 -1.65
N HIS A 128 3.17 10.02 -0.64
CA HIS A 128 2.69 10.77 0.50
C HIS A 128 2.77 9.94 1.78
N LEU A 129 2.57 10.61 2.92
CA LEU A 129 2.80 10.03 4.24
C LEU A 129 1.55 10.12 5.11
N HIS A 130 1.34 9.09 5.92
CA HIS A 130 0.35 9.04 6.99
C HIS A 130 1.07 8.88 8.32
N TRP A 131 0.63 9.59 9.35
CA TRP A 131 1.26 9.57 10.67
C TRP A 131 0.29 9.86 11.80
N GLY A 132 0.69 9.46 13.01
CA GLY A 132 -0.08 9.58 14.23
C GLY A 132 0.19 10.90 14.93
N ASN A 133 0.34 10.84 16.26
CA ASN A 133 0.83 11.94 17.07
C ASN A 133 2.26 11.66 17.53
N GLY A 134 3.23 12.03 16.69
CA GLY A 134 4.65 11.77 16.88
C GLY A 134 4.99 10.28 16.81
N SER A 135 6.18 9.95 17.27
CA SER A 135 6.72 8.58 17.31
C SER A 135 6.09 7.71 18.40
N ALA A 136 5.42 8.32 19.39
CA ALA A 136 4.80 7.63 20.52
C ALA A 136 3.40 7.05 20.22
N ALA A 137 2.74 7.52 19.17
CA ALA A 137 1.39 7.08 18.79
C ALA A 137 1.38 6.44 17.39
N PRO A 138 0.61 5.35 17.19
CA PRO A 138 0.47 4.73 15.88
C PRO A 138 -0.19 5.67 14.87
N GLY A 139 0.21 5.55 13.62
CA GLY A 139 -0.20 6.41 12.52
C GLY A 139 -0.23 5.77 11.14
N SER A 140 0.14 4.50 11.02
CA SER A 140 -0.04 3.73 9.80
C SER A 140 -1.54 3.52 9.54
N GLU A 141 -1.90 3.52 8.26
CA GLU A 141 -3.26 3.24 7.80
C GLU A 141 -3.54 1.74 7.94
N HIS A 142 -2.67 0.91 7.35
CA HIS A 142 -2.70 -0.54 7.49
C HIS A 142 -2.17 -0.98 8.85
N SER A 143 -2.53 -2.20 9.22
CA SER A 143 -1.90 -2.94 10.32
C SER A 143 -1.57 -4.35 9.89
N ALA A 144 -0.68 -5.01 10.62
CA ALA A 144 -0.39 -6.43 10.46
C ALA A 144 -0.58 -7.13 11.80
N ASN A 145 -1.49 -8.11 11.87
CA ASN A 145 -1.91 -8.78 13.10
C ASN A 145 -2.27 -7.78 14.22
N GLY A 146 -2.99 -6.71 13.87
CA GLY A 146 -3.36 -5.63 14.79
C GLY A 146 -2.25 -4.65 15.15
N LYS A 147 -0.97 -4.90 14.79
CA LYS A 147 0.11 -3.93 14.99
C LYS A 147 0.02 -2.81 13.96
N ARG A 148 -0.17 -1.59 14.44
CA ARG A 148 0.07 -0.35 13.67
C ARG A 148 1.48 0.17 13.93
N TYR A 149 2.01 0.92 12.97
CA TYR A 149 3.31 1.58 13.01
C TYR A 149 3.15 3.09 13.16
N PRO A 150 4.15 3.85 13.63
CA PRO A 150 4.08 5.30 13.77
C PRO A 150 3.72 6.05 12.48
N MET A 151 4.20 5.60 11.33
CA MET A 151 3.87 6.19 10.03
C MET A 151 3.73 5.13 8.93
N GLU A 152 3.15 5.53 7.80
CA GLU A 152 3.09 4.74 6.58
C GLU A 152 3.32 5.63 5.36
N LEU A 153 4.17 5.18 4.44
CA LEU A 153 4.44 5.84 3.16
C LEU A 153 3.66 5.14 2.05
N HIS A 154 2.96 5.91 1.23
CA HIS A 154 2.25 5.44 0.05
C HIS A 154 2.87 5.98 -1.22
N ILE A 155 3.36 5.10 -2.09
CA ILE A 155 3.77 5.43 -3.45
C ILE A 155 2.60 5.13 -4.38
N VAL A 156 2.07 6.17 -5.04
CA VAL A 156 0.92 6.05 -5.93
C VAL A 156 1.39 5.89 -7.37
N ASN A 157 0.92 4.83 -8.00
CA ASN A 157 1.21 4.51 -9.39
C ASN A 157 -0.08 4.41 -10.19
N GLN A 158 -0.04 4.88 -11.43
CA GLN A 158 -1.20 4.93 -12.32
C GLN A 158 -0.88 4.20 -13.63
N ALA A 159 -1.79 3.35 -14.09
CA ALA A 159 -1.59 2.63 -15.34
C ALA A 159 -1.51 3.60 -16.52
N LYS A 160 -0.49 3.44 -17.39
CA LYS A 160 -0.42 4.18 -18.66
C LYS A 160 -1.32 3.48 -19.69
N HIS A 161 -2.63 3.78 -19.68
CA HIS A 161 -3.55 3.33 -20.74
C HIS A 161 -4.21 4.51 -21.46
N ASN A 162 -4.26 4.44 -22.79
CA ASN A 162 -4.98 5.40 -23.63
C ASN A 162 -6.50 5.18 -23.49
N GLY A 163 -7.14 5.95 -22.59
CA GLY A 163 -8.59 6.22 -22.67
C GLY A 163 -9.55 5.41 -21.80
N SER A 164 -9.07 4.58 -20.86
CA SER A 164 -9.94 3.91 -19.85
C SER A 164 -9.81 4.54 -18.46
N ALA A 165 -10.74 4.20 -17.55
CA ALA A 165 -10.74 4.65 -16.16
C ALA A 165 -9.36 4.42 -15.50
N SER A 166 -8.93 5.38 -14.67
CA SER A 166 -7.61 5.33 -14.02
C SER A 166 -7.51 4.13 -13.08
N VAL A 167 -6.69 3.15 -13.43
CA VAL A 167 -6.32 2.03 -12.55
C VAL A 167 -5.12 2.45 -11.72
N PHE A 168 -5.25 2.31 -10.39
CA PHE A 168 -4.19 2.66 -9.45
C PHE A 168 -3.55 1.41 -8.86
N ALA A 169 -2.22 1.46 -8.70
CA ALA A 169 -1.46 0.53 -7.87
C ALA A 169 -0.74 1.34 -6.80
N VAL A 170 -0.95 1.01 -5.52
CA VAL A 170 -0.31 1.72 -4.41
C VAL A 170 0.62 0.79 -3.67
N LEU A 171 1.86 1.25 -3.48
CA LEU A 171 2.86 0.59 -2.67
C LEU A 171 2.85 1.22 -1.27
N GLY A 172 2.46 0.45 -0.26
CA GLY A 172 2.47 0.84 1.15
C GLY A 172 3.70 0.31 1.87
N ILE A 173 4.39 1.19 2.58
CA ILE A 173 5.59 0.88 3.36
C ILE A 173 5.38 1.38 4.78
N PHE A 174 5.44 0.47 5.76
CA PHE A 174 5.43 0.85 7.17
C PHE A 174 6.71 1.58 7.56
N ILE A 175 6.61 2.53 8.48
CA ILE A 175 7.75 3.24 9.06
C ILE A 175 7.74 3.00 10.56
N GLU A 176 8.78 2.36 11.06
CA GLU A 176 8.98 2.04 12.47
C GLU A 176 9.95 3.04 13.10
N ALA A 177 9.61 3.48 14.31
CA ALA A 177 10.47 4.34 15.10
C ALA A 177 11.71 3.56 15.57
N SER A 178 12.90 4.13 15.36
CA SER A 178 14.16 3.64 15.93
C SER A 178 14.71 4.57 17.00
N ASN A 179 15.55 4.02 17.88
CA ASN A 179 16.24 4.77 18.94
C ASN A 179 17.52 5.48 18.43
N ASP A 180 17.90 5.26 17.17
CA ASP A 180 18.99 6.01 16.55
C ASP A 180 18.60 7.49 16.49
N THR A 181 19.58 8.40 16.45
CA THR A 181 19.31 9.84 16.31
C THR A 181 19.66 10.32 14.91
N GLY A 182 18.72 11.00 14.25
CA GLY A 182 18.93 11.61 12.93
C GLY A 182 19.23 10.61 11.80
N LYS A 183 18.76 9.36 11.91
CA LYS A 183 18.93 8.31 10.90
C LYS A 183 17.59 7.88 10.30
N PRO A 184 17.60 7.39 9.05
CA PRO A 184 18.71 7.45 8.08
C PRO A 184 18.97 8.89 7.60
N GLU A 185 20.15 9.14 7.00
CA GLU A 185 20.51 10.49 6.54
C GLU A 185 19.52 11.01 5.48
N SER A 186 19.01 10.13 4.62
CA SER A 186 18.00 10.47 3.61
C SER A 186 16.72 11.05 4.21
N TRP A 187 16.24 10.48 5.32
CA TRP A 187 15.08 10.98 6.04
C TRP A 187 15.37 12.26 6.82
N LYS A 188 16.59 12.43 7.33
CA LYS A 188 17.04 13.69 7.92
C LYS A 188 17.07 14.81 6.87
N THR A 189 17.57 14.52 5.67
CA THR A 189 17.52 15.44 4.53
C THR A 189 16.08 15.78 4.16
N LEU A 190 15.20 14.80 3.96
CA LEU A 190 13.79 15.04 3.63
C LEU A 190 13.10 15.92 4.68
N THR A 191 13.26 15.59 5.96
CA THR A 191 12.60 16.31 7.06
C THR A 191 13.15 17.72 7.29
N SER A 192 14.37 18.02 6.84
CA SER A 192 14.92 19.38 6.89
C SER A 192 14.10 20.40 6.07
N TYR A 193 13.31 19.93 5.11
CA TYR A 193 12.44 20.79 4.29
C TYR A 193 11.11 21.10 4.96
N LEU A 194 10.70 20.41 6.03
CA LEU A 194 9.37 20.57 6.64
C LEU A 194 9.11 22.00 7.11
N ALA A 195 10.12 22.68 7.66
CA ALA A 195 9.99 24.07 8.09
C ALA A 195 9.71 25.05 6.92
N LYS A 196 10.13 24.72 5.69
CA LYS A 196 9.87 25.51 4.48
C LYS A 196 8.45 25.28 3.94
N ILE A 197 7.76 24.25 4.42
CA ILE A 197 6.40 23.89 4.02
C ILE A 197 5.46 23.78 5.23
N ALA A 198 5.65 24.65 6.22
CA ALA A 198 4.92 24.59 7.46
C ALA A 198 3.40 24.72 7.24
N ASN A 199 2.93 25.55 6.30
CA ASN A 199 1.51 25.83 6.08
C ASN A 199 0.93 25.01 4.93
N ALA A 200 -0.39 24.80 4.95
CA ALA A 200 -1.07 24.16 3.85
C ALA A 200 -0.95 24.99 2.57
N GLY A 201 -0.57 24.34 1.47
CA GLY A 201 -0.32 24.98 0.19
C GLY A 201 1.15 25.31 -0.06
N ASP A 202 1.96 25.46 1.00
CA ASP A 202 3.39 25.69 0.88
C ASP A 202 4.06 24.52 0.16
N LYS A 203 4.99 24.86 -0.73
CA LYS A 203 5.73 23.89 -1.54
C LYS A 203 7.14 24.39 -1.81
N THR A 204 8.07 23.46 -1.97
CA THR A 204 9.45 23.75 -2.32
C THR A 204 10.05 22.59 -3.09
N HIS A 205 11.26 22.77 -3.60
CA HIS A 205 12.01 21.76 -4.32
C HIS A 205 13.09 21.16 -3.42
N VAL A 206 13.18 19.83 -3.40
CA VAL A 206 14.28 19.10 -2.78
C VAL A 206 15.47 19.20 -3.74
N SER A 207 16.41 20.07 -3.41
CA SER A 207 17.61 20.37 -4.19
C SER A 207 18.77 19.39 -3.94
N ASP A 208 18.71 18.65 -2.83
CA ASP A 208 19.70 17.63 -2.51
C ASP A 208 19.50 16.42 -3.43
N LYS A 209 20.60 15.72 -3.76
CA LYS A 209 20.56 14.47 -4.54
C LYS A 209 19.94 13.35 -3.70
N LEU A 210 18.63 13.41 -3.51
CA LEU A 210 17.82 12.37 -2.90
C LEU A 210 17.21 11.52 -4.01
N THR A 211 17.21 10.20 -3.83
CA THR A 211 16.53 9.26 -4.72
C THR A 211 15.36 8.61 -3.99
N MET A 212 14.49 7.91 -4.72
CA MET A 212 13.40 7.17 -4.07
C MET A 212 13.95 5.96 -3.30
N ASP A 213 15.00 5.30 -3.82
CA ASP A 213 15.67 4.18 -3.14
C ASP A 213 16.30 4.61 -1.80
N ASP A 214 16.86 5.83 -1.72
CA ASP A 214 17.41 6.37 -0.46
C ASP A 214 16.34 6.50 0.64
N LEU A 215 15.07 6.69 0.26
CA LEU A 215 13.95 6.83 1.18
C LEU A 215 13.35 5.49 1.63
N LEU A 216 13.75 4.38 1.02
CA LEU A 216 13.26 3.03 1.34
C LEU A 216 14.32 2.09 1.95
N PRO A 217 15.22 2.55 2.85
CA PRO A 217 16.31 1.72 3.33
C PRO A 217 15.80 0.55 4.16
N GLY A 218 16.38 -0.63 3.93
CA GLY A 218 16.06 -1.85 4.67
C GLY A 218 14.79 -2.58 4.22
N VAL A 219 14.03 -2.03 3.27
CA VAL A 219 12.82 -2.68 2.76
C VAL A 219 13.19 -3.77 1.76
N ASP A 220 12.91 -5.05 2.09
CA ASP A 220 13.00 -6.14 1.11
C ASP A 220 11.78 -6.09 0.17
N ARG A 221 12.00 -5.48 -0.99
CA ARG A 221 10.95 -5.30 -2.02
C ARG A 221 10.50 -6.60 -2.69
N THR A 222 11.08 -7.75 -2.33
CA THR A 222 10.61 -9.06 -2.79
C THR A 222 9.56 -9.68 -1.87
N LYS A 223 9.32 -9.10 -0.68
CA LYS A 223 8.41 -9.62 0.34
C LYS A 223 7.26 -8.65 0.57
N TYR A 224 6.07 -9.03 0.14
CA TYR A 224 4.90 -8.15 0.26
C TYR A 224 3.58 -8.92 0.37
N TYR A 225 2.55 -8.22 0.80
CA TYR A 225 1.15 -8.63 0.73
C TYR A 225 0.48 -7.95 -0.46
N ARG A 226 -0.46 -8.66 -1.11
CA ARG A 226 -1.26 -8.17 -2.23
C ARG A 226 -2.74 -8.30 -1.91
N TYR A 227 -3.52 -7.24 -2.15
CA TYR A 227 -4.98 -7.32 -2.11
C TYR A 227 -5.62 -6.23 -2.99
N LEU A 228 -6.90 -6.39 -3.30
CA LEU A 228 -7.71 -5.37 -3.98
C LEU A 228 -8.47 -4.52 -2.96
N GLY A 229 -8.38 -3.21 -3.10
CA GLY A 229 -8.95 -2.27 -2.15
C GLY A 229 -9.36 -0.96 -2.79
N SER A 230 -9.35 0.10 -1.99
CA SER A 230 -9.70 1.45 -2.42
C SER A 230 -8.58 2.45 -2.16
N LEU A 231 -8.69 3.66 -2.71
CA LEU A 231 -8.00 4.82 -2.17
C LEU A 231 -8.45 5.05 -0.71
N THR A 232 -7.54 5.57 0.12
CA THR A 232 -7.78 5.95 1.52
C THR A 232 -8.07 7.44 1.67
N ILE A 233 -8.40 8.10 0.56
CA ILE A 233 -8.84 9.49 0.49
C ILE A 233 -10.25 9.55 -0.13
N PRO A 234 -10.99 10.65 0.05
CA PRO A 234 -12.33 10.80 -0.52
C PRO A 234 -12.33 10.53 -2.04
N ASN A 235 -13.37 9.83 -2.51
CA ASN A 235 -13.59 9.22 -3.85
C ASN A 235 -13.27 7.71 -3.93
N CYS A 236 -12.52 7.13 -3.00
CA CYS A 236 -12.40 5.68 -2.76
C CYS A 236 -12.34 4.74 -4.01
N ASN A 237 -11.66 5.19 -5.08
CA ASN A 237 -11.48 4.42 -6.33
C ASN A 237 -10.77 3.08 -6.08
N GLY A 238 -10.96 2.09 -6.95
CA GLY A 238 -10.29 0.79 -6.87
C GLY A 238 -8.76 0.89 -6.97
N VAL A 239 -8.06 0.15 -6.10
CA VAL A 239 -6.60 0.12 -5.99
C VAL A 239 -6.09 -1.31 -5.90
N ILE A 240 -5.01 -1.62 -6.63
CA ILE A 240 -4.18 -2.81 -6.41
C ILE A 240 -3.14 -2.46 -5.33
N TRP A 241 -3.34 -2.97 -4.12
CA TRP A 241 -2.45 -2.68 -2.99
C TRP A 241 -1.29 -3.66 -2.92
N THR A 242 -0.10 -3.12 -2.65
CA THR A 242 1.10 -3.90 -2.30
C THR A 242 1.64 -3.35 -0.98
N ILE A 243 1.58 -4.13 0.09
CA ILE A 243 2.10 -3.73 1.42
C ILE A 243 3.38 -4.50 1.69
N PHE A 244 4.52 -3.80 1.74
CA PHE A 244 5.80 -4.43 2.03
C PHE A 244 5.90 -4.89 3.49
N LYS A 245 6.52 -6.05 3.71
CA LYS A 245 6.58 -6.67 5.04
C LYS A 245 7.58 -5.99 5.97
N ASP A 246 8.70 -5.55 5.42
CA ASP A 246 9.77 -4.92 6.18
C ASP A 246 9.54 -3.40 6.28
N PRO A 247 9.53 -2.83 7.50
CA PRO A 247 9.38 -1.40 7.69
C PRO A 247 10.68 -0.64 7.42
N ILE A 248 10.56 0.63 7.04
CA ILE A 248 11.69 1.58 7.12
C ILE A 248 11.89 1.92 8.60
N LYS A 249 13.14 1.87 9.07
CA LYS A 249 13.47 2.34 10.42
C LYS A 249 13.90 3.80 10.37
N VAL A 250 13.16 4.67 11.06
CA VAL A 250 13.43 6.11 11.10
C VAL A 250 13.52 6.55 12.56
N SER A 251 14.51 7.39 12.86
CA SER A 251 14.69 7.95 14.20
C SER A 251 13.44 8.66 14.71
N GLN A 252 13.09 8.42 15.97
CA GLN A 252 11.96 9.07 16.65
C GLN A 252 11.95 10.59 16.44
N ASN A 253 13.11 11.23 16.61
CA ASN A 253 13.24 12.69 16.49
C ASN A 253 12.95 13.22 15.07
N LEU A 254 13.04 12.39 14.02
CA LEU A 254 12.67 12.77 12.66
C LEU A 254 11.18 12.56 12.41
N ILE A 255 10.59 11.50 12.96
CA ILE A 255 9.14 11.25 12.94
C ILE A 255 8.40 12.39 13.64
N ASP A 256 8.88 12.81 14.81
CA ASP A 256 8.24 13.85 15.61
C ASP A 256 8.14 15.20 14.87
N LEU A 257 9.07 15.49 13.95
CA LEU A 257 9.04 16.73 13.14
C LEU A 257 7.75 16.88 12.32
N PHE A 258 7.13 15.79 11.87
CA PHE A 258 5.85 15.82 11.17
C PHE A 258 4.69 16.29 12.05
N THR A 259 4.86 16.23 13.37
CA THR A 259 3.84 16.64 14.34
C THR A 259 4.19 17.92 15.10
N THR A 260 5.40 18.45 14.91
CA THR A 260 5.84 19.70 15.56
C THR A 260 6.09 20.84 14.57
N THR A 261 6.17 20.56 13.27
CA THR A 261 6.63 21.55 12.27
C THR A 261 5.56 21.94 11.25
N VAL A 262 4.62 21.04 10.96
CA VAL A 262 3.65 21.24 9.87
C VAL A 262 2.23 21.39 10.40
N PHE A 263 1.50 22.31 9.80
CA PHE A 263 0.17 22.74 10.22
C PHE A 263 -0.89 22.37 9.19
N THR A 264 -2.12 22.21 9.69
CA THR A 264 -3.30 21.83 8.88
C THR A 264 -3.76 22.93 7.94
N THR A 265 -3.53 24.20 8.31
CA THR A 265 -3.83 25.37 7.48
C THR A 265 -2.71 26.40 7.53
N THR A 266 -2.48 27.03 8.68
CA THR A 266 -1.43 28.03 8.89
C THR A 266 -0.72 27.82 10.24
N THR A 267 0.39 28.51 10.51
CA THR A 267 1.12 28.45 11.79
C THR A 267 0.30 28.79 13.04
N ASN A 268 -0.86 29.44 12.87
CA ASN A 268 -1.81 29.72 13.96
C ASN A 268 -2.86 28.61 14.15
N SER A 269 -2.78 27.55 13.34
CA SER A 269 -3.72 26.43 13.32
C SER A 269 -3.15 25.25 14.11
N PRO A 270 -3.94 24.19 14.39
CA PRO A 270 -3.40 22.97 14.95
C PRO A 270 -2.32 22.34 14.05
N LEU A 271 -1.31 21.77 14.71
CA LEU A 271 -0.33 20.90 14.09
C LEU A 271 -1.03 19.72 13.41
N MET A 272 -0.46 19.27 12.29
CA MET A 272 -1.00 18.17 11.53
C MET A 272 -0.65 16.85 12.23
N THR A 273 -1.66 16.20 12.79
CA THR A 273 -1.54 14.91 13.48
C THR A 273 -2.68 13.99 13.04
N ASN A 274 -2.47 12.68 13.21
CA ASN A 274 -3.48 11.64 12.92
C ASN A 274 -4.03 11.76 11.48
N THR A 275 -3.13 11.71 10.50
CA THR A 275 -3.42 11.89 9.07
C THR A 275 -3.87 10.60 8.38
N PHE A 276 -4.31 9.60 9.13
CA PHE A 276 -4.65 8.26 8.65
C PHE A 276 -6.15 7.96 8.77
N ARG A 277 -6.65 7.05 7.94
CA ARG A 277 -7.96 6.42 8.04
C ARG A 277 -7.91 5.19 8.96
N GLY A 278 -9.02 4.90 9.62
CA GLY A 278 -9.24 3.65 10.35
C GLY A 278 -9.29 2.42 9.43
N VAL A 279 -8.95 1.26 9.99
CA VAL A 279 -9.03 -0.02 9.25
C VAL A 279 -10.47 -0.33 8.88
N GLN A 280 -10.66 -0.86 7.68
CA GLN A 280 -11.94 -1.22 7.11
C GLN A 280 -12.12 -2.74 7.17
N PRO A 281 -13.36 -3.26 7.27
CA PRO A 281 -13.61 -4.69 7.30
C PRO A 281 -13.09 -5.42 6.04
N ILE A 282 -12.54 -6.62 6.24
CA ILE A 282 -11.98 -7.43 5.14
C ILE A 282 -13.05 -7.92 4.15
N ASN A 283 -14.29 -8.17 4.63
CA ASN A 283 -15.46 -8.53 3.84
C ASN A 283 -15.22 -9.67 2.83
N GLY A 284 -14.54 -10.74 3.26
CA GLY A 284 -14.28 -11.92 2.45
C GLY A 284 -13.19 -11.76 1.38
N ARG A 285 -12.56 -10.58 1.26
CA ARG A 285 -11.41 -10.39 0.38
C ARG A 285 -10.23 -11.23 0.83
N ILE A 286 -9.47 -11.73 -0.14
CA ILE A 286 -8.27 -12.53 0.10
C ILE A 286 -7.05 -11.61 0.06
N VAL A 287 -6.21 -11.72 1.08
CA VAL A 287 -4.86 -11.17 1.06
C VAL A 287 -3.90 -12.27 0.63
N MET A 288 -3.06 -11.96 -0.36
CA MET A 288 -2.11 -12.90 -0.94
C MET A 288 -0.67 -12.51 -0.61
N SER A 289 0.25 -13.46 -0.67
CA SER A 289 1.69 -13.21 -0.60
C SER A 289 2.46 -14.26 -1.42
N GLN A 290 3.73 -14.01 -1.71
CA GLN A 290 4.60 -14.94 -2.40
C GLN A 290 4.66 -16.28 -1.68
N VAL A 291 4.91 -17.36 -2.43
CA VAL A 291 5.27 -18.64 -1.83
C VAL A 291 6.62 -18.49 -1.14
N ALA A 292 6.72 -18.93 0.11
CA ALA A 292 8.01 -19.03 0.77
C ALA A 292 8.90 -19.99 -0.03
N GLY A 293 10.07 -19.53 -0.48
CA GLY A 293 11.06 -20.42 -1.08
C GLY A 293 11.40 -21.57 -0.13
N PRO A 294 11.94 -22.70 -0.64
CA PRO A 294 12.38 -23.79 0.22
C PRO A 294 13.28 -23.22 1.32
N LYS A 295 12.95 -23.46 2.59
CA LYS A 295 13.89 -23.20 3.68
C LYS A 295 15.10 -24.06 3.39
N THR A 296 16.20 -23.47 2.93
CA THR A 296 17.49 -24.15 2.90
C THR A 296 17.82 -24.50 4.34
N THR A 297 17.56 -25.76 4.72
CA THR A 297 18.18 -26.36 5.90
C THR A 297 19.67 -26.18 5.72
N ASP A 298 20.31 -25.46 6.64
CA ASP A 298 21.75 -25.25 6.65
C ASP A 298 22.46 -26.58 6.37
N LEU A 299 23.06 -26.69 5.19
CA LEU A 299 24.03 -27.74 4.93
C LEU A 299 25.17 -27.48 5.90
N ILE A 300 25.29 -28.36 6.89
CA ILE A 300 26.39 -28.41 7.84
C ILE A 300 27.69 -28.32 7.03
N LYS A 301 28.38 -27.19 7.17
CA LYS A 301 29.70 -26.97 6.57
C LYS A 301 30.67 -27.96 7.22
N PRO A 302 31.41 -28.78 6.46
CA PRO A 302 32.40 -29.68 7.06
C PRO A 302 33.50 -28.83 7.72
N THR A 303 33.66 -28.96 9.02
CA THR A 303 34.81 -28.44 9.77
C THR A 303 36.09 -29.11 9.27
N SER A 304 37.06 -28.31 8.86
CA SER A 304 38.40 -28.77 8.51
C SER A 304 39.20 -29.11 9.76
N GLY A 305 39.83 -30.29 9.75
CA GLY A 305 41.02 -30.58 10.54
C GLY A 305 40.87 -31.76 11.49
N THR A 306 41.47 -32.90 11.13
CA THR A 306 42.51 -33.55 11.93
C THR A 306 43.32 -34.47 11.00
N LYS A 307 44.64 -34.25 10.96
CA LYS A 307 45.59 -35.14 10.28
C LYS A 307 45.75 -36.40 11.13
N THR A 308 45.61 -37.57 10.51
CA THR A 308 46.20 -38.81 11.04
C THR A 308 46.74 -39.64 9.88
N THR A 309 47.97 -40.10 10.10
CA THR A 309 48.88 -40.79 9.21
C THR A 309 48.56 -42.27 9.06
N GLY A 310 48.68 -42.78 7.83
CA GLY A 310 49.13 -44.14 7.52
C GLY A 310 48.10 -45.27 7.64
N PHE A 311 47.78 -45.93 6.52
CA PHE A 311 48.07 -47.35 6.29
C PHE A 311 47.77 -47.73 4.83
N VAL A 312 48.58 -48.64 4.29
CA VAL A 312 48.54 -49.21 2.94
C VAL A 312 47.48 -50.32 2.87
N GLY A 313 46.73 -50.43 1.75
CA GLY A 313 45.89 -51.60 1.51
C GLY A 313 45.01 -51.55 0.25
N ASN A 314 45.53 -52.14 -0.83
CA ASN A 314 44.90 -52.89 -1.93
C ASN A 314 43.56 -52.49 -2.60
N ALA A 315 43.62 -52.64 -3.92
CA ALA A 315 42.57 -52.49 -4.93
C ALA A 315 41.36 -53.42 -4.75
N VAL A 316 40.17 -52.93 -5.14
CA VAL A 316 39.12 -53.74 -5.77
C VAL A 316 38.43 -52.88 -6.85
N THR A 317 38.43 -53.41 -8.07
CA THR A 317 37.66 -53.00 -9.25
C THR A 317 36.16 -53.16 -9.05
N GLY A 318 35.36 -52.18 -9.48
CA GLY A 318 33.90 -52.28 -9.49
C GLY A 318 33.28 -51.41 -10.59
N LEU A 319 32.98 -52.04 -11.71
CA LEU A 319 32.32 -51.50 -12.89
C LEU A 319 30.79 -51.58 -12.72
N ILE A 320 30.04 -50.48 -12.73
CA ILE A 320 28.61 -50.50 -13.10
C ILE A 320 28.25 -49.25 -13.92
N LYS A 321 27.81 -49.51 -15.16
CA LYS A 321 27.17 -48.59 -16.10
C LYS A 321 25.80 -48.15 -15.57
N SER A 322 25.41 -46.90 -15.85
CA SER A 322 23.99 -46.57 -16.06
C SER A 322 23.84 -45.56 -17.20
N THR A 323 23.30 -46.08 -18.29
CA THR A 323 22.74 -45.38 -19.44
C THR A 323 21.27 -45.10 -19.18
N SER A 324 20.80 -43.88 -19.48
CA SER A 324 19.57 -43.67 -20.25
C SER A 324 19.38 -42.17 -20.51
N GLY A 325 19.49 -41.78 -21.78
CA GLY A 325 19.00 -40.50 -22.26
C GLY A 325 17.48 -40.48 -22.34
N ILE A 326 16.91 -39.27 -22.30
CA ILE A 326 15.59 -38.98 -22.83
C ILE A 326 15.69 -37.73 -23.69
N THR A 327 15.12 -37.90 -24.88
CA THR A 327 15.18 -37.09 -26.09
C THR A 327 14.33 -35.82 -25.99
N THR A 328 14.84 -34.77 -26.61
CA THR A 328 14.16 -33.53 -26.98
C THR A 328 13.04 -33.76 -28.00
N THR A 329 11.88 -33.12 -27.80
CA THR A 329 10.87 -32.89 -28.83
C THR A 329 10.63 -31.40 -29.00
N SER A 330 11.06 -30.88 -30.16
CA SER A 330 10.71 -29.55 -30.67
C SER A 330 9.22 -29.46 -31.00
N LEU A 331 8.56 -28.39 -30.57
CA LEU A 331 7.28 -27.98 -31.14
C LEU A 331 7.51 -27.07 -32.36
N THR A 332 6.96 -27.52 -33.49
CA THR A 332 6.92 -26.82 -34.77
C THR A 332 5.99 -25.61 -34.69
N LYS A 333 6.49 -24.48 -35.18
CA LYS A 333 5.80 -23.20 -35.31
C LYS A 333 4.90 -23.24 -36.55
N LEU A 334 3.59 -23.21 -36.38
CA LEU A 334 2.62 -22.98 -37.47
C LEU A 334 2.33 -21.49 -37.57
N THR A 335 2.85 -20.87 -38.63
CA THR A 335 2.48 -19.53 -39.09
C THR A 335 1.31 -19.63 -40.06
N SER A 336 0.18 -18.96 -39.78
CA SER A 336 -0.82 -18.63 -40.79
C SER A 336 -1.13 -17.14 -40.77
N THR A 337 -0.73 -16.46 -41.84
CA THR A 337 -1.18 -15.13 -42.21
C THR A 337 -2.55 -15.21 -42.86
N ALA A 338 -3.56 -14.53 -42.32
CA ALA A 338 -4.78 -14.23 -43.04
C ALA A 338 -5.25 -12.81 -42.70
N THR A 339 -5.33 -11.99 -43.74
CA THR A 339 -5.80 -10.62 -43.82
C THR A 339 -7.31 -10.59 -44.07
N ASN A 340 -8.13 -10.15 -43.10
CA ASN A 340 -9.34 -9.33 -43.36
C ASN A 340 -10.06 -8.92 -42.06
N PRO A 341 -10.40 -7.62 -41.85
CA PRO A 341 -10.99 -7.12 -40.61
C PRO A 341 -12.52 -7.01 -40.74
N SER A 342 -13.23 -8.14 -40.76
CA SER A 342 -14.69 -8.14 -40.59
C SER A 342 -15.19 -9.57 -40.37
N LEU A 343 -14.81 -10.21 -39.27
CA LEU A 343 -15.39 -11.46 -38.72
C LEU A 343 -14.64 -11.80 -37.41
N ALA A 344 -14.69 -10.89 -36.44
CA ALA A 344 -14.14 -11.10 -35.08
C ALA A 344 -15.13 -10.62 -34.00
N LEU A 345 -16.42 -10.82 -34.26
CA LEU A 345 -17.51 -10.45 -33.35
C LEU A 345 -18.59 -11.55 -33.34
N SER A 346 -18.20 -12.79 -33.05
CA SER A 346 -19.15 -13.86 -32.68
C SER A 346 -18.52 -15.11 -32.05
N PHE A 347 -17.22 -15.11 -31.69
CA PHE A 347 -16.55 -16.31 -31.14
C PHE A 347 -15.95 -16.16 -29.74
N LEU A 348 -16.34 -15.12 -29.00
CA LEU A 348 -15.92 -14.88 -27.61
C LEU A 348 -17.09 -14.85 -26.60
N LEU A 349 -18.24 -15.43 -26.99
CA LEU A 349 -19.41 -15.58 -26.12
C LEU A 349 -19.83 -17.06 -25.96
N SER A 350 -18.86 -17.97 -25.77
CA SER A 350 -19.20 -19.39 -25.47
C SER A 350 -18.21 -20.14 -24.56
N VAL A 351 -17.25 -19.47 -23.90
CA VAL A 351 -16.27 -20.15 -23.01
C VAL A 351 -16.34 -19.68 -21.55
N VAL A 352 -17.32 -18.85 -21.17
CA VAL A 352 -17.52 -18.41 -19.76
C VAL A 352 -18.74 -19.08 -19.10
N LEU A 353 -19.32 -20.11 -19.71
CA LEU A 353 -20.46 -20.84 -19.13
C LEU A 353 -20.24 -22.36 -19.12
N LEU A 354 -19.15 -22.83 -18.51
CA LEU A 354 -19.02 -24.27 -18.19
C LEU A 354 -18.07 -24.58 -17.03
N TYR A 355 -18.19 -23.88 -15.89
CA TYR A 355 -17.67 -24.37 -14.60
C TYR A 355 -18.53 -23.82 -13.47
N CYS A 356 -19.72 -24.38 -13.28
CA CYS A 356 -20.51 -24.20 -12.05
C CYS A 356 -21.74 -25.13 -11.98
N ILE A 357 -21.62 -26.44 -12.25
CA ILE A 357 -22.69 -27.40 -11.92
C ILE A 357 -22.08 -28.79 -11.60
N LEU A 358 -21.77 -29.06 -10.32
CA LEU A 358 -22.26 -30.21 -9.50
C LEU A 358 -21.38 -30.50 -8.27
N PRO A 359 -21.98 -31.00 -7.17
CA PRO A 359 -21.34 -31.17 -5.87
C PRO A 359 -20.82 -32.61 -5.66
N LEU A 360 -19.74 -32.74 -4.89
CA LEU A 360 -19.54 -33.68 -3.76
C LEU A 360 -18.16 -33.46 -3.14
#